data_AF-A0A2S9YJ69-F1
#
_entry.id   AF-A0A2S9YJ69-F1
#
_cell.length_a   1.000
_cell.length_b   1.000
_cell.length_c   1.000
_cell.angle_alpha   90.00
_cell.angle_beta   90.00
_cell.angle_gamma   90.00
#
_symmetry.space_group_name_H-M   'P 1'
#
loop_
_entity.id
_entity.type
_entity.pdbx_description
1 polymer ?
#
loop_
_entity_poly.entity_id
_entity_poly.type
_entity_poly.pdbx_seq_one_letter_code
_entity_poly.pdbx_strand_id
1 'polypeptide(L)'
;MRSSVRPSRWRGLEQGDRRLVRAKLETKMLLQIHDELVFEAPEAEVGRVVAIARTQMEQVYPLKVPLVADVGVGASWGEAH
;
A
#
# COMPACT_ATOMS: atom_id res chain seq x y z
N MET A 1 -21.98 22.31 -0.62
CA MET A 1 -21.77 21.08 -1.42
C MET A 1 -20.28 20.80 -1.49
N ARG A 2 -19.81 19.64 -1.02
CA ARG A 2 -18.43 19.20 -1.26
C ARG A 2 -18.47 18.12 -2.33
N SER A 3 -17.88 18.38 -3.49
CA SER A 3 -17.62 17.37 -4.51
C SER A 3 -16.15 16.98 -4.45
N SER A 4 -15.87 15.68 -4.37
CA SER A 4 -14.52 15.13 -4.51
C SER A 4 -14.44 14.49 -5.89
N VAL A 5 -13.67 15.09 -6.80
CA VAL A 5 -13.32 14.49 -8.09
C VAL A 5 -12.08 13.64 -7.85
N ARG A 6 -12.24 12.31 -7.79
CA ARG A 6 -11.12 11.37 -7.70
C ARG A 6 -10.61 11.07 -9.11
N PRO A 7 -9.35 11.36 -9.45
CA PRO A 7 -8.79 11.01 -10.75
C PRO A 7 -8.78 9.48 -10.91
N SER A 8 -9.27 8.98 -12.03
CA SER A 8 -9.25 7.55 -12.39
C SER A 8 -7.85 6.92 -12.36
N ARG A 9 -6.79 7.75 -12.39
CA ARG A 9 -5.38 7.38 -12.27
C ARG A 9 -4.97 6.78 -10.91
N TRP A 10 -5.70 7.04 -9.83
CA TRP A 10 -5.31 6.61 -8.47
C TRP A 10 -6.09 5.40 -7.94
N ARG A 11 -6.91 4.75 -8.79
CA ARG A 11 -7.67 3.53 -8.44
C ARG A 11 -6.81 2.33 -8.02
N GLY A 12 -5.49 2.39 -8.12
CA GLY A 12 -4.60 1.31 -7.70
C GLY A 12 -4.44 1.17 -6.20
N LEU A 13 -4.54 2.26 -5.45
CA LEU A 13 -4.32 2.21 -4.00
C LEU A 13 -5.50 1.55 -3.26
N GLU A 14 -6.72 1.69 -3.79
CA GLU A 14 -7.91 0.94 -3.33
C GLU A 14 -7.80 -0.58 -3.59
N GLN A 15 -6.84 -1.04 -4.40
CA GLN A 15 -6.63 -2.46 -4.68
C GLN A 15 -5.71 -3.14 -3.66
N GLY A 16 -5.03 -2.41 -2.79
CA GLY A 16 -4.15 -2.97 -1.75
C GLY A 16 -4.89 -3.98 -0.88
N ASP A 17 -6.00 -3.52 -0.30
CA ASP A 17 -6.84 -4.31 0.60
C ASP A 17 -7.39 -5.59 -0.08
N ARG A 18 -7.82 -5.49 -1.34
CA ARG A 18 -8.35 -6.64 -2.10
C ARG A 18 -7.30 -7.73 -2.33
N ARG A 19 -6.02 -7.37 -2.43
CA ARG A 19 -4.94 -8.35 -2.61
C ARG A 19 -4.56 -9.04 -1.30
N LEU A 20 -4.59 -8.33 -0.18
CA LEU A 20 -4.40 -8.92 1.14
C LEU A 20 -5.49 -9.96 1.43
N VAL A 21 -6.76 -9.62 1.16
CA VAL A 21 -7.90 -10.54 1.29
C VAL A 21 -7.73 -11.78 0.40
N ARG A 22 -7.33 -11.61 -0.87
CA ARG A 22 -7.09 -12.74 -1.78
C ARG A 22 -5.91 -13.61 -1.32
N ALA A 23 -4.90 -12.99 -0.73
CA ALA A 23 -3.73 -13.66 -0.18
C ALA A 23 -4.02 -14.40 1.14
N LYS A 24 -5.23 -14.23 1.71
CA LYS A 24 -5.67 -14.75 3.01
C LYS A 24 -4.76 -14.31 4.15
N LEU A 25 -4.36 -13.03 4.11
CA LEU A 25 -3.53 -12.43 5.15
C LEU A 25 -4.43 -11.83 6.24
N GLU A 26 -3.96 -11.88 7.48
CA GLU A 26 -4.60 -11.20 8.62
C GLU A 26 -4.26 -9.70 8.66
N THR A 27 -3.24 -9.29 7.89
CA THR A 27 -2.81 -7.91 7.69
C THR A 27 -3.96 -6.96 7.35
N LYS A 28 -3.94 -5.76 7.95
CA LYS A 28 -4.89 -4.67 7.70
C LYS A 28 -4.18 -3.43 7.20
N MET A 29 -4.78 -2.74 6.24
CA MET A 29 -4.36 -1.37 5.88
C MET A 29 -4.98 -0.40 6.88
N LEU A 30 -4.15 0.35 7.60
CA LEU A 30 -4.59 1.26 8.64
C LEU A 30 -4.93 2.64 8.08
N LEU A 31 -4.02 3.20 7.28
CA LEU A 31 -4.17 4.52 6.70
C LEU A 31 -3.50 4.63 5.33
N GLN A 32 -4.00 5.58 4.56
CA GLN A 32 -3.36 6.13 3.39
C GLN A 32 -3.22 7.63 3.61
N ILE A 33 -2.00 8.14 3.49
CA ILE A 33 -1.74 9.58 3.51
C ILE A 33 -0.84 9.89 2.32
N HIS A 34 -1.30 10.77 1.44
CA HIS A 34 -0.59 11.12 0.20
C HIS A 34 -0.24 9.86 -0.63
N ASP A 35 1.05 9.57 -0.77
CA ASP A 35 1.65 8.43 -1.48
C ASP A 35 2.10 7.29 -0.54
N GLU A 36 1.85 7.41 0.77
CA GLU A 36 2.17 6.41 1.78
C GLU A 36 0.98 5.49 2.09
N LEU A 37 1.26 4.19 2.24
CA LEU A 37 0.34 3.17 2.73
C LEU A 37 0.89 2.56 4.01
N VAL A 38 0.12 2.62 5.10
CA VAL A 38 0.53 2.03 6.38
C VAL A 38 -0.30 0.78 6.65
N PHE A 39 0.40 -0.29 7.03
CA PHE A 39 -0.18 -1.59 7.32
C PHE A 39 0.15 -2.03 8.74
N GLU A 40 -0.78 -2.74 9.36
CA GLU A 40 -0.53 -3.54 10.56
C GLU A 40 -0.58 -5.01 10.14
N ALA A 41 0.51 -5.73 10.38
CA ALA A 41 0.69 -7.11 9.94
C ALA A 41 1.31 -7.95 11.06
N PRO A 42 0.92 -9.23 11.22
CA PRO A 42 1.71 -10.19 11.99
C PRO A 42 3.13 -10.28 11.44
N GLU A 43 4.13 -10.46 12.31
CA GLU A 43 5.56 -10.50 11.92
C GLU A 43 5.83 -11.54 10.82
N ALA A 44 5.15 -12.69 10.88
CA ALA A 44 5.23 -13.74 9.86
C ALA A 44 4.71 -13.33 8.47
N GLU A 45 3.86 -12.30 8.38
CA GLU A 45 3.28 -11.81 7.13
C GLU A 45 4.03 -10.64 6.51
N VAL A 46 4.86 -9.91 7.29
CA VAL A 46 5.52 -8.66 6.89
C VAL A 46 6.17 -8.76 5.52
N GLY A 47 7.02 -9.76 5.29
CA GLY A 47 7.73 -9.91 4.02
C GLY A 47 6.78 -10.06 2.82
N ARG A 48 5.65 -10.75 3.01
CA ARG A 48 4.65 -10.97 1.96
C ARG A 48 3.82 -9.72 1.70
N VAL A 49 3.45 -8.98 2.75
CA VAL A 49 2.75 -7.70 2.65
C VAL A 49 3.61 -6.68 1.91
N VAL A 50 4.88 -6.56 2.28
CA VAL A 50 5.85 -5.69 1.64
C VAL A 50 5.95 -5.98 0.14
N ALA A 51 6.10 -7.24 -0.25
CA ALA A 51 6.18 -7.62 -1.66
C ALA A 51 4.91 -7.25 -2.44
N ILE A 52 3.72 -7.49 -1.84
CA ILE A 52 2.43 -7.16 -2.46
C ILE A 52 2.29 -5.64 -2.61
N ALA A 53 2.49 -4.89 -1.53
CA ALA A 53 2.33 -3.45 -1.49
C ALA A 53 3.28 -2.76 -2.48
N ARG A 54 4.58 -3.12 -2.44
CA ARG A 54 5.58 -2.58 -3.35
C ARG A 54 5.21 -2.82 -4.81
N THR A 55 4.88 -4.07 -5.17
CA THR A 55 4.47 -4.41 -6.54
C THR A 55 3.27 -3.58 -6.98
N GLN A 56 2.27 -3.41 -6.11
CA GLN A 56 1.07 -2.64 -6.46
C GLN A 56 1.35 -1.16 -6.63
N MET A 57 2.18 -0.57 -5.77
CA MET A 57 2.53 0.85 -5.84
C MET A 57 3.40 1.13 -7.06
N GLU A 58 4.42 0.32 -7.32
CA GLU A 58 5.35 0.53 -8.43
C GLU A 58 4.72 0.25 -9.80
N GLN A 59 3.75 -0.67 -9.88
CA GLN A 59 3.07 -1.06 -11.12
C GLN A 59 1.67 -0.45 -11.28
N VAL A 60 1.31 0.53 -10.46
CA VAL A 60 -0.04 1.13 -10.48
C VAL A 60 -0.41 1.71 -11.84
N TYR A 61 0.58 2.19 -12.60
CA TYR A 61 0.40 2.78 -13.90
C TYR A 61 1.64 2.59 -14.78
N PRO A 62 1.50 2.32 -16.09
CA PRO A 62 2.64 2.19 -17.00
C PRO A 62 3.23 3.57 -17.33
N LEU A 63 4.10 4.06 -16.45
CA LEU A 63 4.85 5.29 -16.65
C LEU A 63 6.14 5.01 -17.43
N LYS A 64 6.61 6.01 -18.19
CA LYS A 64 7.89 5.94 -18.91
C LYS A 64 9.08 5.92 -17.94
N VAL A 65 8.91 6.52 -16.78
CA VAL A 65 9.88 6.50 -15.67
C VAL A 65 9.28 5.60 -14.60
N PRO A 66 10.01 4.58 -14.12
CA PRO A 66 9.50 3.65 -13.12
C PRO A 66 9.25 4.36 -11.79
N LEU A 67 8.16 4.01 -11.11
CA LEU A 67 7.95 4.39 -9.72
C LEU A 67 8.75 3.44 -8.83
N VAL A 68 9.27 3.97 -7.74
CA VAL A 68 9.97 3.21 -6.70
C VAL A 68 9.20 3.44 -5.41
N ALA A 69 8.84 2.37 -4.72
CA ALA A 69 8.23 2.44 -3.40
C ALA A 69 9.27 2.03 -2.35
N ASP A 70 9.54 2.95 -1.42
CA ASP A 70 10.36 2.68 -0.25
C ASP A 70 9.54 1.98 0.83
N VAL A 71 10.23 1.19 1.66
CA VAL A 71 9.60 0.35 2.66
C VAL A 71 10.38 0.49 3.97
N GLY A 72 9.69 0.90 5.02
CA GLY A 72 10.17 0.77 6.39
C GLY A 72 9.28 -0.19 7.20
N VAL A 73 9.88 -0.83 8.19
CA VAL A 73 9.24 -1.80 9.08
C VAL A 73 9.74 -1.52 10.48
N GLY A 74 8.82 -1.37 11.42
CA GLY A 74 9.12 -1.08 12.82
C GLY A 74 7.96 -1.48 13.73
N ALA A 75 8.21 -1.52 15.04
CA ALA A 75 7.18 -1.85 16.03
C ALA A 75 6.22 -0.66 16.27
N SER A 76 6.61 0.54 15.84
CA SER A 76 5.80 1.74 15.84
C SER A 76 5.91 2.46 14.49
N TRP A 77 4.95 3.34 14.18
CA TRP A 77 4.99 4.11 12.94
C TRP A 77 6.28 4.95 12.81
N GLY A 78 6.77 5.51 13.93
CA GLY A 78 8.02 6.29 13.94
C GLY A 78 9.29 5.46 13.73
N GLU A 79 9.25 4.14 13.95
CA GLU A 79 10.35 3.23 13.61
C GLU A 79 10.27 2.74 12.16
N ALA A 80 9.07 2.74 11.59
CA ALA A 80 8.80 2.29 10.23
C ALA A 80 8.96 3.41 9.17
N HIS A 81 9.25 4.65 9.60
CA HIS A 81 9.49 5.81 8.75
C HIS A 81 10.96 6.22 8.81
#